data_AF-A0AAU7W8S3-F1
#
_entry.id   AF-A0AAU7W8S3-F1
#
_cell.length_a   1.000
_cell.length_b   1.000
_cell.length_c   1.000
_cell.angle_alpha   90.00
_cell.angle_beta   90.00
_cell.angle_gamma   90.00
#
_symmetry.space_group_name_H-M   'P 1'
#
loop_
_entity.id
_entity.type
_entity.pdbx_description
1 polymer ?
#
loop_
_entity_poly.entity_id
_entity_poly.type
_entity_poly.pdbx_seq_one_letter_code
_entity_poly.pdbx_strand_id
1 'polypeptide(L)'
;MLTIQEARRALERHFAEHPPAVSGDLYIGDGWYEDEQDYLPEWGSRQFLVDGNPSFGRLDNLAIFIDKHTGAVREDYVTPNLKKIRGMRPVGSGA
;
A
#
# COMPACT_ATOMS: atom_id res chain seq x y z
N MET A 1 17.39 6.15 -4.29
CA MET A 1 16.10 5.44 -4.30
C MET A 1 15.99 4.72 -2.98
N LEU A 2 14.88 4.88 -2.27
CA LEU A 2 14.60 4.21 -1.03
C LEU A 2 14.52 2.70 -1.26
N THR A 3 14.94 1.96 -0.26
CA THR A 3 14.67 0.54 -0.13
C THR A 3 13.20 0.30 0.23
N ILE A 4 12.72 -0.92 0.02
CA ILE A 4 11.37 -1.33 0.42
C ILE A 4 11.14 -1.18 1.94
N GLN A 5 12.18 -1.39 2.75
CA GLN A 5 12.11 -1.23 4.19
C GLN A 5 11.95 0.24 4.60
N GLU A 6 12.63 1.16 3.90
CA GLU A 6 12.47 2.59 4.13
C GLU A 6 11.09 3.09 3.69
N ALA A 7 10.58 2.60 2.55
CA ALA A 7 9.23 2.90 2.10
C ALA A 7 8.17 2.38 3.09
N ARG A 8 8.35 1.17 3.63
CA ARG A 8 7.48 0.61 4.67
C ARG A 8 7.47 1.47 5.92
N ARG A 9 8.64 1.90 6.42
CA ARG A 9 8.72 2.79 7.58
C ARG A 9 8.06 4.14 7.33
N ALA A 10 8.17 4.69 6.12
CA ALA A 10 7.49 5.92 5.74
C ALA A 10 5.97 5.76 5.82
N LEU A 11 5.44 4.63 5.34
CA LEU A 11 4.02 4.30 5.44
C LEU A 11 3.54 4.09 6.88
N GLU A 12 4.31 3.34 7.68
CA GLU A 12 3.98 3.12 9.10
C GLU A 12 3.87 4.44 9.86
N ARG A 13 4.79 5.37 9.62
CA ARG A 13 4.72 6.73 10.18
C ARG A 13 3.50 7.49 9.66
N HIS A 14 3.23 7.44 8.35
CA HIS A 14 2.07 8.11 7.76
C HIS A 14 0.76 7.63 8.38
N PHE A 15 0.58 6.32 8.56
CA PHE A 15 -0.62 5.77 9.21
C PHE A 15 -0.69 6.05 10.72
N ALA A 16 0.44 6.22 11.40
CA ALA A 16 0.44 6.65 12.80
C ALA A 16 -0.04 8.10 12.94
N GLU A 17 0.32 8.97 11.99
CA GLU A 17 -0.06 10.38 11.95
C GLU A 17 -1.48 10.59 11.38
N HIS A 18 -1.85 9.78 10.38
CA HIS A 18 -3.12 9.83 9.65
C HIS A 18 -3.73 8.42 9.57
N PRO A 19 -4.37 7.92 10.65
CA PRO A 19 -4.94 6.58 10.67
C PRO A 19 -6.01 6.41 9.57
N PRO A 20 -5.87 5.42 8.68
CA PRO A 20 -6.85 5.20 7.64
C PRO A 20 -8.15 4.63 8.22
N ALA A 21 -9.27 4.92 7.57
CA ALA A 21 -10.57 4.37 7.96
C ALA A 21 -10.69 2.89 7.55
N VAL A 22 -10.12 2.01 8.36
CA VAL A 22 -10.15 0.56 8.18
C VAL A 22 -10.94 -0.08 9.33
N SER A 23 -11.84 -1.00 9.00
CA SER A 23 -12.47 -1.86 10.00
C SER A 23 -11.46 -2.92 10.47
N GLY A 24 -11.42 -3.20 11.78
CA GLY A 24 -10.52 -4.21 12.35
C GLY A 24 -9.07 -3.73 12.45
N ASP A 25 -8.12 -4.65 12.35
CA ASP A 25 -6.71 -4.35 12.58
C ASP A 25 -6.02 -3.92 11.29
N LEU A 26 -5.37 -2.75 11.32
CA LEU A 26 -4.57 -2.27 10.20
C LEU A 26 -3.38 -3.20 9.95
N TYR A 27 -3.24 -3.62 8.70
CA TYR A 27 -2.20 -4.54 8.23
C TYR A 27 -1.58 -4.02 6.93
N ILE A 28 -0.25 -3.99 6.90
CA ILE A 28 0.56 -3.76 5.69
C ILE A 28 1.13 -5.12 5.28
N GLY A 29 0.69 -5.61 4.12
CA GLY A 29 1.08 -6.91 3.58
C GLY A 29 2.52 -6.98 3.11
N ASP A 30 2.91 -8.19 2.72
CA ASP A 30 4.20 -8.46 2.06
C ASP A 30 4.11 -8.24 0.54
N GLY A 31 2.90 -8.14 -0.02
CA GLY A 31 2.67 -7.78 -1.41
C GLY A 31 3.02 -6.32 -1.66
N TRP A 32 4.08 -6.07 -2.44
CA TRP A 32 4.46 -4.73 -2.86
C TRP A 32 4.71 -4.70 -4.36
N TYR A 33 4.39 -3.58 -4.99
CA TYR A 33 4.57 -3.34 -6.42
C TYR A 33 5.35 -2.05 -6.63
N GLU A 34 6.06 -1.94 -7.75
CA GLU A 34 6.82 -0.76 -8.12
C GLU A 34 6.69 -0.41 -9.59
N ASP A 35 6.83 0.87 -9.89
CA ASP A 35 7.25 1.36 -11.19
C ASP A 35 8.54 2.20 -11.05
N GLU A 36 8.80 3.07 -12.01
CA GLU A 36 9.99 3.94 -12.00
C GLU A 36 9.96 4.95 -10.84
N GLN A 37 8.77 5.38 -10.40
CA GLN A 37 8.60 6.51 -9.49
C GLN A 37 8.10 6.09 -8.11
N ASP A 38 7.20 5.10 -8.06
CA ASP A 38 6.43 4.80 -6.85
C ASP A 38 6.55 3.34 -6.42
N TYR A 39 6.48 3.13 -5.10
CA TYR A 39 6.04 1.89 -4.50
C TYR A 39 4.53 1.92 -4.25
N LEU A 40 3.88 0.77 -4.40
CA LEU A 40 2.47 0.51 -4.12
C LEU A 40 2.38 -0.70 -3.16
N PRO A 41 2.02 -0.50 -1.89
CA PRO A 41 1.85 -1.57 -0.91
C PRO A 41 0.47 -2.22 -1.03
N GLU A 42 0.38 -3.51 -0.74
CA GLU A 42 -0.86 -4.16 -0.30
C GLU A 42 -1.11 -3.82 1.17
N TRP A 43 -2.31 -3.34 1.48
CA TRP A 43 -2.68 -2.96 2.84
C TRP A 43 -4.19 -2.94 3.04
N GLY A 44 -4.63 -3.08 4.29
CA GLY A 44 -6.03 -3.09 4.66
C GLY A 44 -6.26 -3.72 6.02
N SER A 45 -7.42 -4.33 6.20
CA SER A 45 -7.73 -5.08 7.42
C SER A 45 -7.02 -6.44 7.41
N ARG A 46 -6.36 -6.81 8.51
CA ARG A 46 -5.82 -8.16 8.70
C ARG A 46 -6.90 -9.22 8.54
N GLN A 47 -8.08 -8.98 9.12
CA GLN A 47 -9.21 -9.90 9.08
C GLN A 47 -9.67 -10.18 7.65
N PHE A 48 -9.54 -9.20 6.76
CA PHE A 48 -9.83 -9.39 5.35
C PHE A 48 -8.67 -10.08 4.61
N LEU A 49 -7.46 -9.53 4.71
CA LEU A 49 -6.31 -9.95 3.89
C LEU A 49 -5.70 -11.29 4.32
N VAL A 50 -5.70 -11.58 5.62
CA VAL A 50 -5.07 -12.78 6.19
C VAL A 50 -6.12 -13.82 6.58
N ASP A 51 -7.17 -13.40 7.28
CA ASP A 51 -8.17 -14.33 7.82
C ASP A 51 -9.31 -14.62 6.82
N GLY A 52 -9.39 -13.89 5.70
CA GLY A 52 -10.36 -14.11 4.63
C GLY A 52 -11.80 -13.73 4.97
N ASN A 53 -12.02 -12.87 5.98
CA ASN A 53 -13.37 -12.44 6.37
C ASN A 53 -13.82 -11.23 5.51
N PRO A 54 -14.79 -11.41 4.59
CA PRO A 54 -15.21 -10.37 3.65
C PRO A 54 -15.90 -9.17 4.33
N SER A 55 -16.38 -9.32 5.56
CA SER A 55 -17.04 -8.23 6.31
C SER A 55 -16.09 -7.08 6.66
N PHE A 56 -14.78 -7.32 6.57
CA PHE A 56 -13.72 -6.34 6.79
C PHE A 56 -13.13 -5.77 5.49
N GLY A 57 -13.72 -6.12 4.34
CA GLY A 57 -13.29 -5.62 3.04
C GLY A 57 -13.48 -4.12 2.89
N ARG A 58 -12.56 -3.47 2.17
CA ARG A 58 -12.61 -2.03 1.89
C ARG A 58 -13.37 -1.75 0.59
N LEU A 59 -14.17 -0.68 0.59
CA LEU A 59 -14.93 -0.20 -0.57
C LEU A 59 -14.57 1.24 -0.98
N ASP A 60 -13.61 1.84 -0.27
CA ASP A 60 -13.20 3.25 -0.40
C ASP A 60 -12.39 3.56 -1.67
N ASN A 61 -11.97 2.52 -2.41
CA ASN A 61 -11.18 2.63 -3.63
C ASN A 61 -9.83 3.36 -3.43
N LEU A 62 -9.33 3.46 -2.20
CA LEU A 62 -8.14 4.23 -1.85
C LEU A 62 -6.86 3.39 -2.09
N ALA A 63 -5.93 3.98 -2.84
CA ALA A 63 -4.59 3.51 -3.12
C ALA A 63 -3.56 4.38 -2.40
N ILE A 64 -2.41 3.77 -2.06
CA ILE A 64 -1.28 4.47 -1.46
C ILE A 64 -0.10 4.37 -2.41
N PHE A 65 0.48 5.51 -2.78
CA PHE A 65 1.71 5.57 -3.55
C PHE A 65 2.81 6.17 -2.67
N ILE A 66 4.01 5.61 -2.76
CA ILE A 66 5.17 6.08 -1.99
C ILE A 66 6.27 6.42 -2.96
N ASP A 67 6.63 7.69 -3.06
CA ASP A 67 7.69 8.15 -3.96
C ASP A 67 9.03 7.51 -3.57
N LYS A 68 9.67 6.84 -4.54
CA LYS A 68 10.88 6.05 -4.33
C LYS A 68 12.11 6.92 -4.08
N HIS A 69 12.06 8.23 -4.26
CA HIS A 69 13.21 9.12 -4.06
C HIS A 69 13.14 9.82 -2.70
N THR A 70 11.96 10.18 -2.25
CA THR A 70 11.70 11.05 -1.11
C THR A 70 10.99 10.35 0.04
N GLY A 71 10.28 9.24 -0.24
CA GLY A 71 9.43 8.57 0.73
C GLY A 71 8.14 9.32 1.04
N ALA A 72 7.78 10.32 0.22
CA ALA A 72 6.51 11.01 0.33
C ALA A 72 5.36 10.03 0.08
N VAL A 73 4.45 9.91 1.05
CA VAL A 73 3.25 9.08 0.95
C VAL A 73 2.13 9.92 0.34
N ARG A 74 1.50 9.40 -0.71
CA ARG A 74 0.37 10.02 -1.39
C ARG A 74 -0.82 9.08 -1.40
N GLU A 75 -1.94 9.61 -0.93
CA GLU A 75 -3.26 9.00 -1.04
C GLU A 75 -3.91 9.39 -2.36
N ASP A 76 -4.47 8.41 -3.07
CA ASP A 76 -5.19 8.64 -4.33
C ASP A 76 -6.18 7.49 -4.56
N TYR A 77 -7.00 7.56 -5.61
CA TYR A 77 -7.97 6.53 -5.91
C TYR A 77 -7.41 5.50 -6.91
N VAL A 78 -7.80 4.24 -6.76
CA VAL A 78 -7.46 3.14 -7.66
C VAL A 78 -8.04 3.39 -9.06
N THR A 79 -9.29 3.87 -9.17
CA THR A 79 -9.96 4.00 -10.48
C THR A 79 -9.21 4.92 -11.45
N PRO A 80 -8.82 6.17 -11.09
CA PRO A 80 -8.00 7.02 -11.96
C PRO A 80 -6.62 6.43 -12.25
N ASN A 81 -6.06 5.65 -11.32
CA ASN A 81 -4.72 5.09 -11.41
C ASN A 81 -4.66 3.66 -11.97
N LEU A 82 -5.79 3.12 -12.48
CA LEU A 82 -5.88 1.71 -12.86
C LEU A 82 -4.83 1.30 -13.91
N LYS A 83 -4.55 2.17 -14.88
CA LYS A 83 -3.53 1.93 -15.91
C LYS A 83 -2.12 1.87 -15.30
N LYS A 84 -1.81 2.78 -14.36
CA LYS A 84 -0.53 2.81 -13.64
C LYS A 84 -0.38 1.53 -12.81
N ILE A 85 -1.34 1.25 -11.94
CA ILE A 85 -1.34 0.09 -11.03
C ILE A 85 -1.15 -1.23 -11.80
N ARG A 86 -1.85 -1.41 -12.92
CA ARG A 86 -1.71 -2.61 -13.77
C ARG A 86 -0.35 -2.73 -14.45
N GLY A 87 0.36 -1.62 -14.64
CA GLY A 87 1.71 -1.59 -15.19
C GLY A 87 2.82 -1.76 -14.14
N MET A 88 2.49 -1.66 -12.85
CA MET A 88 3.46 -1.86 -11.77
C MET A 88 3.83 -3.34 -11.69
N ARG A 89 5.10 -3.59 -11.38
CA ARG A 89 5.65 -4.95 -11.25
C ARG A 89 5.80 -5.30 -9.79
N PRO A 90 5.62 -6.57 -9.38
CA PRO A 90 5.93 -6.97 -8.02
C PRO A 90 7.36 -6.57 -7.66
N VAL A 91 7.55 -5.96 -6.49
CA VAL A 91 8.87 -5.81 -5.89
C VAL A 91 9.33 -7.23 -5.60
N GLY A 92 10.37 -7.68 -6.32
CA GLY A 92 10.79 -9.07 -6.29
C GLY A 92 10.95 -9.58 -4.86
N SER A 93 10.24 -10.67 -4.53
CA SER A 93 10.66 -11.57 -3.47
C SER A 93 12.03 -12.08 -3.91
N GLY A 94 13.11 -11.49 -3.40
CA GLY A 94 14.45 -11.98 -3.66
C GLY A 94 14.51 -13.46 -3.24
N ALA A 95 14.61 -14.34 -4.23
CA ALA A 95 15.07 -15.71 -4.12
C ALA A 95 16.16 -15.90 -5.16
#